data_AF-A0A4Y2GS79-F1
#
_entry.id   AF-A0A4Y2GS79-F1
#
_cell.length_a   1.000
_cell.length_b   1.000
_cell.length_c   1.000
_cell.angle_alpha   90.00
_cell.angle_beta   90.00
_cell.angle_gamma   90.00
#
_symmetry.space_group_name_H-M   'P 1'
#
loop_
_entity.id
_entity.type
_entity.pdbx_description
1 polymer ?
#
loop_
_entity_poly.entity_id
_entity_poly.type
_entity_poly.pdbx_seq_one_letter_code
_entity_poly.pdbx_strand_id
1 'polypeptide(L)'
;MHLLSLPQDQIDTEFGSSKAQVRYRGKVLLATKWQERWNNSAKGSWTKKYFKEVQFNRLYGDFYYNQVLTSHGVFGAHQERLFGKEGGCPCGEQLETIEHILLKFKIWGKERDDWPNSWLQKDISDLVFYSPFKKKLLTSLKSSCLHVRLPELEMSFSCVPFVLFAIL
;
A
#
# COMPACT_ATOMS: atom_id res chain seq x y z
N MET A 1 71.80 -2.13 -32.41
CA MET A 1 70.63 -1.39 -31.87
C MET A 1 69.93 -2.31 -30.89
N HIS A 2 70.11 -2.10 -29.58
CA HIS A 2 69.38 -2.82 -28.54
C HIS A 2 68.11 -2.04 -28.22
N LEU A 3 66.94 -2.62 -28.51
CA LEU A 3 65.66 -2.14 -28.00
C LEU A 3 65.56 -2.58 -26.54
N LEU A 4 65.69 -1.64 -25.62
CA LEU A 4 65.37 -1.85 -24.20
C LEU A 4 63.84 -1.87 -24.07
N SER A 5 63.27 -3.03 -23.73
CA SER A 5 61.87 -3.11 -23.30
C SER A 5 61.74 -2.40 -21.96
N LEU A 6 60.89 -1.37 -21.89
CA LEU A 6 60.54 -0.74 -20.62
C LEU A 6 59.88 -1.80 -19.71
N PRO A 7 60.17 -1.77 -18.38
CA PRO A 7 59.51 -2.65 -17.44
C PRO A 7 58.01 -2.33 -17.46
N GLN A 8 57.19 -3.38 -17.45
CA GLN A 8 55.74 -3.26 -17.36
C GLN A 8 55.42 -2.73 -15.96
N ASP A 9 55.48 -1.42 -15.80
CA ASP A 9 54.94 -0.72 -14.67
C ASP A 9 53.45 -1.08 -14.63
N GLN A 10 53.05 -1.76 -13.58
CA GLN A 10 51.68 -2.13 -13.32
C GLN A 10 50.93 -0.82 -13.03
N ILE A 11 50.41 -0.19 -14.09
CA ILE A 11 49.54 0.97 -13.97
C ILE A 11 48.23 0.47 -13.36
N ASP A 12 48.19 0.41 -12.03
CA ASP A 12 46.96 0.24 -11.27
C ASP A 12 46.10 1.48 -11.52
N THR A 13 45.32 1.41 -12.59
CA THR A 13 44.38 2.47 -12.95
C THR A 13 43.18 2.29 -12.03
N GLU A 14 43.14 3.04 -10.93
CA GLU A 14 41.95 3.11 -10.10
C GLU A 14 40.80 3.73 -10.90
N PHE A 15 39.95 2.89 -11.49
CA PHE A 15 38.74 3.36 -12.11
C PHE A 15 37.79 3.83 -11.00
N GLY A 16 37.45 5.13 -11.05
CA GLY A 16 36.40 5.68 -10.21
C GLY A 16 35.08 4.93 -10.38
N SER A 17 34.20 5.01 -9.36
CA SER A 17 32.91 4.33 -9.41
C SER A 17 32.11 4.73 -10.66
N SER A 18 31.58 3.74 -11.38
CA SER A 18 30.76 4.01 -12.54
C SER A 18 29.47 4.74 -12.15
N LYS A 19 28.87 5.47 -13.09
CA LYS A 19 27.57 6.14 -12.87
C LYS A 19 26.50 5.15 -12.36
N ALA A 20 26.53 3.90 -12.83
CA ALA A 20 25.61 2.86 -12.38
C ALA A 20 25.84 2.47 -10.92
N GLN A 21 27.10 2.31 -10.50
CA GLN A 21 27.45 2.01 -9.11
C GLN A 21 27.06 3.14 -8.16
N VAL A 22 27.32 4.40 -8.55
CA VAL A 22 26.91 5.57 -7.75
C VAL A 22 25.38 5.61 -7.60
N ARG A 23 24.63 5.40 -8.70
CA ARG A 23 23.16 5.35 -8.67
C ARG A 23 22.64 4.22 -7.78
N TYR A 24 23.23 3.04 -7.87
CA TYR A 24 22.85 1.89 -7.04
C TYR A 24 23.08 2.17 -5.55
N ARG A 25 24.27 2.69 -5.19
CA ARG A 25 24.58 3.10 -3.79
C ARG A 25 23.59 4.13 -3.28
N GLY A 26 23.24 5.13 -4.10
CA GLY A 26 22.21 6.12 -3.76
C GLY A 26 20.83 5.49 -3.52
N LYS A 27 20.41 4.54 -4.35
CA LYS A 27 19.15 3.80 -4.17
C LYS A 27 19.14 2.99 -2.87
N VAL A 28 20.22 2.28 -2.56
CA VAL A 28 20.35 1.49 -1.33
C VAL A 28 20.28 2.41 -0.11
N LEU A 29 21.04 3.51 -0.10
CA LEU A 29 21.02 4.48 1.00
C LEU A 29 19.62 5.08 1.21
N LEU A 30 18.94 5.44 0.12
CA LEU A 30 17.58 5.96 0.16
C LEU A 30 16.62 4.93 0.75
N ALA A 31 16.69 3.68 0.29
CA ALA A 31 15.89 2.56 0.80
C ALA A 31 16.07 2.36 2.31
N THR A 32 17.32 2.31 2.78
CA THR A 32 17.63 2.17 4.20
C THR A 32 17.06 3.33 5.02
N LYS A 33 17.23 4.58 4.57
CA LYS A 33 16.73 5.75 5.29
C LYS A 33 15.20 5.82 5.31
N TRP A 34 14.54 5.41 4.23
CA TRP A 34 13.09 5.32 4.19
C TRP A 34 12.57 4.20 5.09
N GLN A 35 13.22 3.04 5.08
CA GLN A 35 12.86 1.92 5.97
C GLN A 35 13.02 2.30 7.45
N GLU A 36 14.11 3.00 7.80
CA GLU A 36 14.35 3.50 9.16
C GLU A 36 13.21 4.42 9.61
N ARG A 37 12.81 5.38 8.77
CA ARG A 37 11.67 6.26 9.06
C ARG A 37 10.35 5.49 9.13
N TRP A 38 10.16 4.52 8.23
CA TRP A 38 8.97 3.69 8.19
C TRP A 38 8.82 2.92 9.49
N ASN A 39 9.85 2.19 9.93
CA ASN A 39 9.83 1.41 11.17
C ASN A 39 9.48 2.29 12.38
N ASN A 40 10.08 3.48 12.47
CA ASN A 40 9.92 4.38 13.62
C ASN A 40 8.69 5.31 13.55
N SER A 41 7.94 5.32 12.44
CA SER A 41 6.75 6.17 12.31
C SER A 41 5.61 5.71 13.22
N ALA A 42 5.05 6.64 14.00
CA ALA A 42 3.79 6.42 14.74
C ALA A 42 2.54 6.41 13.83
N LYS A 43 2.65 7.01 12.64
CA LYS A 43 1.57 7.06 11.63
C LYS A 43 1.64 5.83 10.72
N GLY A 44 0.49 5.50 10.11
CA GLY A 44 0.40 4.47 9.08
C GLY A 44 0.38 3.03 9.62
N SER A 45 0.00 2.83 10.89
CA SER A 45 -0.11 1.50 11.51
C SER A 45 -0.96 0.53 10.68
N TRP A 46 -2.03 1.02 10.05
CA TRP A 46 -2.86 0.26 9.13
C TRP A 46 -2.07 -0.21 7.89
N THR A 47 -1.46 0.73 7.16
CA THR A 47 -0.69 0.41 5.95
C THR A 47 0.53 -0.47 6.25
N LYS A 48 1.12 -0.36 7.44
CA LYS A 48 2.18 -1.27 7.94
C LYS A 48 1.77 -2.73 8.06
N LYS A 49 0.48 -3.03 8.27
CA LYS A 49 -0.02 -4.42 8.26
C LYS A 49 0.25 -5.08 6.90
N TYR A 50 0.06 -4.32 5.82
CA TYR A 50 0.25 -4.79 4.44
C TYR A 50 1.69 -4.67 3.96
N PHE A 51 2.36 -3.56 4.28
CA PHE A 51 3.70 -3.23 3.79
C PHE A 51 4.67 -3.07 4.96
N LYS A 52 5.26 -4.18 5.41
CA LYS A 52 6.30 -4.16 6.45
C LYS A 52 7.59 -3.49 5.96
N GLU A 53 7.89 -3.67 4.68
CA GLU A 53 9.05 -3.10 4.01
C GLU A 53 8.64 -2.00 3.02
N VAL A 54 9.49 -0.99 2.89
CA VAL A 54 9.34 0.07 1.89
C VAL A 54 9.55 -0.53 0.51
N GLN A 55 8.55 -0.37 -0.35
CA GLN A 55 8.63 -0.79 -1.75
C GLN A 55 8.70 0.44 -2.65
N PHE A 56 9.64 0.40 -3.60
CA PHE A 56 9.78 1.43 -4.64
C PHE A 56 8.94 1.14 -5.89
N ASN A 57 8.33 -0.04 -5.93
CA ASN A 57 7.45 -0.42 -7.01
C ASN A 57 6.16 0.38 -6.91
N ARG A 58 5.68 0.88 -8.05
CA ARG A 58 4.38 1.52 -8.12
C ARG A 58 3.30 0.49 -7.78
N LEU A 59 2.51 0.78 -6.76
CA LEU A 59 1.30 0.03 -6.47
C LEU A 59 0.26 0.37 -7.54
N TYR A 60 -0.01 -0.59 -8.43
CA TYR A 60 -1.13 -0.51 -9.38
C TYR A 60 -2.40 -1.05 -8.70
N GLY A 61 -3.04 -0.17 -7.93
CA GLY A 61 -4.37 -0.37 -7.35
C GLY A 61 -5.41 0.46 -8.09
N ASP A 62 -6.65 -0.03 -8.17
CA ASP A 62 -7.76 0.83 -8.53
C ASP A 62 -8.19 1.69 -7.31
N PHE A 63 -9.12 2.62 -7.51
CA PHE A 63 -9.54 3.56 -6.46
C PHE A 63 -9.94 2.86 -5.16
N TYR A 64 -10.81 1.84 -5.23
CA TYR A 64 -11.31 1.15 -4.04
C TYR A 64 -10.25 0.27 -3.38
N TYR A 65 -9.35 -0.35 -4.16
CA TYR A 65 -8.24 -1.11 -3.61
C TYR A 65 -7.34 -0.23 -2.74
N ASN A 66 -7.07 0.96 -3.25
CA ASN A 66 -6.26 1.96 -2.61
C ASN A 66 -6.90 2.52 -1.34
N GLN A 67 -8.23 2.70 -1.31
CA GLN A 67 -8.96 3.05 -0.08
C GLN A 67 -8.82 1.95 0.98
N VAL A 68 -8.86 0.68 0.57
CA VAL A 68 -8.66 -0.46 1.49
C VAL A 68 -7.26 -0.47 2.09
N LEU A 69 -6.22 -0.28 1.27
CA LEU A 69 -4.83 -0.27 1.76
C LEU A 69 -4.52 0.89 2.72
N THR A 70 -5.29 1.97 2.66
CA THR A 70 -5.09 3.16 3.49
C THR A 70 -6.08 3.30 4.63
N SER A 71 -7.17 2.52 4.67
CA SER A 71 -8.29 2.75 5.60
C SER A 71 -8.86 4.16 5.47
N HIS A 72 -8.89 4.68 4.25
CA HIS A 72 -9.31 6.05 3.94
C HIS A 72 -10.58 6.11 3.09
N GLY A 73 -11.03 7.35 2.84
CA GLY A 73 -12.09 7.62 1.88
C GLY A 73 -13.45 7.23 2.43
N VAL A 74 -14.16 6.35 1.72
CA VAL A 74 -15.61 6.10 1.88
C VAL A 74 -16.02 5.37 3.16
N PHE A 75 -15.08 4.80 3.91
CA PHE A 75 -15.38 4.08 5.14
C PHE A 75 -15.83 5.02 6.26
N GLY A 76 -16.95 4.71 6.91
CA GLY A 76 -17.55 5.51 7.96
C GLY A 76 -16.58 5.87 9.09
N ALA A 77 -15.74 4.94 9.56
CA ALA A 77 -14.76 5.25 10.60
C ALA A 77 -13.76 6.35 10.20
N HIS A 78 -13.40 6.41 8.90
CA HIS A 78 -12.56 7.49 8.39
C HIS A 78 -13.34 8.80 8.22
N GLN A 79 -14.57 8.70 7.72
CA GLN A 79 -15.46 9.84 7.52
C GLN A 79 -15.80 10.56 8.83
N GLU A 80 -16.05 9.81 9.90
CA GLU A 80 -16.28 10.35 11.24
C GLU A 80 -15.02 11.04 11.78
N ARG A 81 -13.87 10.35 11.73
CA ARG A 81 -12.61 10.88 12.28
C ARG A 81 -12.14 12.17 11.61
N LEU A 82 -12.28 12.28 10.29
CA LEU A 82 -11.76 13.45 9.55
C LEU A 82 -12.82 14.52 9.27
N PHE A 83 -14.09 14.14 9.10
CA PHE A 83 -15.14 15.06 8.66
C PHE A 83 -16.32 15.16 9.64
N GLY A 84 -16.30 14.45 10.78
CA GLY A 84 -17.36 14.49 11.78
C GLY A 84 -18.71 13.91 11.31
N LYS A 85 -18.71 13.10 10.24
CA LYS A 85 -19.91 12.43 9.73
C LYS A 85 -20.27 11.21 10.57
N GLU A 86 -21.48 10.70 10.43
CA GLU A 86 -21.86 9.42 11.05
C GLU A 86 -21.00 8.27 10.51
N GLY A 87 -20.19 7.68 11.39
CA GLY A 87 -19.24 6.61 11.04
C GLY A 87 -19.75 5.20 11.27
N GLY A 88 -20.99 5.05 11.74
CA GLY A 88 -21.64 3.76 11.97
C GLY A 88 -21.73 2.93 10.68
N CYS A 89 -21.57 1.62 10.83
CA CYS A 89 -21.86 0.71 9.75
C CYS A 89 -23.39 0.56 9.59
N PRO A 90 -23.92 0.43 8.37
CA PRO A 90 -25.34 0.18 8.15
C PRO A 90 -25.92 -1.06 8.84
N CYS A 91 -25.09 -1.99 9.36
CA CYS A 91 -25.59 -3.09 10.19
C CYS A 91 -25.97 -2.68 11.63
N GLY A 92 -25.58 -1.47 12.07
CA GLY A 92 -25.86 -0.94 13.40
C GLY A 92 -25.01 -1.52 14.54
N GLU A 93 -24.06 -2.41 14.27
CA GLU A 93 -23.33 -3.13 15.33
C GLU A 93 -22.07 -2.41 15.81
N GLN A 94 -21.33 -1.75 14.91
CA GLN A 94 -20.08 -1.05 15.25
C GLN A 94 -19.70 -0.02 14.16
N LEU A 95 -18.62 0.73 14.39
CA LEU A 95 -18.04 1.63 13.39
C LEU A 95 -17.69 0.89 12.09
N GLU A 96 -17.91 1.57 10.98
CA GLU A 96 -17.60 1.05 9.65
C GLU A 96 -16.10 1.10 9.38
N THR A 97 -15.37 0.13 9.92
CA THR A 97 -13.97 -0.12 9.60
C THR A 97 -13.85 -1.10 8.44
N ILE A 98 -12.69 -1.12 7.78
CA ILE A 98 -12.43 -2.12 6.74
C ILE A 98 -12.53 -3.54 7.31
N GLU A 99 -11.91 -3.81 8.46
CA GLU A 99 -12.02 -5.12 9.13
C GLU A 99 -13.47 -5.53 9.33
N HIS A 100 -14.33 -4.60 9.74
CA HIS A 100 -15.76 -4.87 9.88
C HIS A 100 -16.42 -5.21 8.54
N ILE A 101 -16.22 -4.36 7.53
CA ILE A 101 -16.82 -4.52 6.20
C ILE A 101 -16.36 -5.83 5.55
N LEU A 102 -15.06 -6.14 5.58
CA LEU A 102 -14.54 -7.35 4.97
C LEU A 102 -14.96 -8.60 5.76
N LEU A 103 -14.72 -8.64 7.07
CA LEU A 103 -14.75 -9.89 7.82
C LEU A 103 -16.09 -10.17 8.50
N LYS A 104 -16.89 -9.15 8.83
CA LYS A 104 -18.08 -9.31 9.68
C LYS A 104 -19.39 -8.89 9.00
N PHE A 105 -19.33 -7.96 8.05
CA PHE A 105 -20.54 -7.40 7.47
C PHE A 105 -21.34 -8.45 6.71
N LYS A 106 -22.62 -8.63 7.10
CA LYS A 106 -23.46 -9.78 6.69
C LYS A 106 -23.76 -9.80 5.20
N ILE A 107 -23.74 -8.64 4.54
CA ILE A 107 -23.97 -8.54 3.08
C ILE A 107 -22.96 -9.38 2.31
N TRP A 108 -21.76 -9.58 2.85
CA TRP A 108 -20.68 -10.30 2.18
C TRP A 108 -20.65 -11.80 2.50
N GLY A 109 -21.72 -12.33 3.10
CA GLY A 109 -21.81 -13.75 3.44
C GLY A 109 -21.58 -14.65 2.23
N LYS A 110 -22.26 -14.36 1.10
CA LYS A 110 -22.14 -15.14 -0.14
C LYS A 110 -20.78 -14.98 -0.81
N GLU A 111 -20.18 -13.79 -0.70
CA GLU A 111 -18.86 -13.51 -1.24
C GLU A 111 -17.79 -14.35 -0.56
N ARG A 112 -17.96 -14.57 0.75
CA ARG A 112 -17.06 -15.33 1.63
C ARG A 112 -17.11 -16.84 1.41
N ASP A 113 -18.16 -17.36 0.77
CA ASP A 113 -18.23 -18.78 0.41
C ASP A 113 -17.13 -19.16 -0.59
N ASP A 114 -16.70 -18.22 -1.44
CA ASP A 114 -15.62 -18.41 -2.42
C ASP A 114 -14.22 -18.11 -1.83
N TRP A 115 -14.11 -17.78 -0.54
CA TRP A 115 -12.83 -17.47 0.06
C TRP A 115 -12.05 -18.74 0.38
N PRO A 116 -10.71 -18.66 0.51
CA PRO A 116 -9.92 -19.81 0.90
C PRO A 116 -10.45 -20.43 2.19
N ASN A 117 -10.40 -21.75 2.30
CA ASN A 117 -10.64 -22.44 3.56
C ASN A 117 -9.80 -21.79 4.67
N SER A 118 -10.38 -21.73 5.87
CA SER A 118 -9.80 -21.06 7.05
C SER A 118 -9.50 -19.56 6.88
N TRP A 119 -10.18 -18.83 5.98
CA TRP A 119 -10.00 -17.38 5.84
C TRP A 119 -10.21 -16.60 7.15
N LEU A 120 -11.07 -17.10 8.05
CA LEU A 120 -11.28 -16.55 9.39
C LEU A 120 -10.02 -16.52 10.26
N GLN A 121 -9.04 -17.38 9.94
CA GLN A 121 -7.77 -17.47 10.66
C GLN A 121 -6.65 -16.67 9.98
N LYS A 122 -6.92 -16.09 8.79
CA LYS A 122 -5.94 -15.30 8.04
C LYS A 122 -5.99 -13.84 8.45
N ASP A 123 -4.83 -13.17 8.43
CA ASP A 123 -4.80 -11.74 8.61
C ASP A 123 -5.42 -11.04 7.38
N ILE A 124 -5.99 -9.86 7.61
CA ILE A 124 -6.50 -9.01 6.54
C ILE A 124 -5.42 -8.74 5.47
N SER A 125 -4.15 -8.68 5.85
CA SER A 125 -3.03 -8.53 4.92
C SER A 125 -2.99 -9.65 3.90
N ASP A 126 -3.22 -10.89 4.32
CA ASP A 126 -3.15 -12.06 3.45
C ASP A 126 -4.34 -12.13 2.50
N LEU A 127 -5.50 -11.66 2.95
CA LEU A 127 -6.73 -11.62 2.16
C LEU A 127 -6.66 -10.55 1.07
N VAL A 128 -6.19 -9.33 1.41
CA VAL A 128 -6.17 -8.19 0.47
C VAL A 128 -5.28 -8.42 -0.75
N PHE A 129 -4.26 -9.29 -0.65
CA PHE A 129 -3.42 -9.67 -1.78
C PHE A 129 -3.87 -10.95 -2.50
N TYR A 130 -4.87 -11.66 -1.98
CA TYR A 130 -5.42 -12.84 -2.65
C TYR A 130 -6.19 -12.43 -3.92
N SER A 131 -5.74 -12.91 -5.08
CA SER A 131 -6.22 -12.43 -6.40
C SER A 131 -7.75 -12.57 -6.61
N PRO A 132 -8.39 -13.70 -6.28
CA PRO A 132 -9.85 -13.83 -6.37
C PRO A 132 -10.57 -12.83 -5.48
N PHE A 133 -10.05 -12.62 -4.26
CA PHE A 133 -10.58 -11.64 -3.32
C PHE A 133 -10.44 -10.22 -3.85
N LYS A 134 -9.27 -9.84 -4.39
CA LYS A 134 -9.04 -8.51 -4.98
C LYS A 134 -10.07 -8.18 -6.06
N LYS A 135 -10.37 -9.09 -6.98
CA LYS A 135 -11.37 -8.82 -8.04
C LYS A 135 -12.78 -8.65 -7.47
N LYS A 136 -13.21 -9.54 -6.57
CA LYS A 136 -14.57 -9.57 -6.04
C LYS A 136 -14.83 -8.39 -5.09
N LEU A 137 -13.86 -8.09 -4.22
CA LEU A 137 -13.86 -6.93 -3.32
C LEU A 137 -14.13 -5.63 -4.06
N LEU A 138 -13.47 -5.43 -5.20
CA LEU A 138 -13.59 -4.21 -5.99
C LEU A 138 -14.94 -4.05 -6.64
N THR A 139 -15.51 -5.14 -7.16
CA THR A 139 -16.87 -5.14 -7.70
C THR A 139 -17.88 -4.88 -6.58
N SER A 140 -17.75 -5.55 -5.43
CA SER A 140 -18.68 -5.39 -4.32
C SER A 140 -18.61 -4.01 -3.68
N LEU A 141 -17.41 -3.44 -3.44
CA LEU A 141 -17.26 -2.07 -2.94
C LEU A 141 -17.84 -1.03 -3.91
N LYS A 142 -17.63 -1.22 -5.23
CA LYS A 142 -18.25 -0.37 -6.25
C LYS A 142 -19.78 -0.40 -6.15
N SER A 143 -20.38 -1.56 -5.88
CA SER A 143 -21.83 -1.70 -5.77
C SER A 143 -22.41 -1.25 -4.43
N SER A 144 -21.71 -1.50 -3.31
CA SER A 144 -22.21 -1.20 -1.96
C SER A 144 -21.94 0.25 -1.53
N CYS A 145 -20.81 0.83 -1.93
CA CYS A 145 -20.50 2.24 -1.64
C CYS A 145 -21.28 3.21 -2.55
N LEU A 146 -21.78 2.75 -3.71
CA LEU A 146 -22.58 3.59 -4.62
C LEU A 146 -23.92 4.03 -4.01
N HIS A 147 -24.50 3.22 -3.13
CA HIS A 147 -25.88 3.44 -2.69
C HIS A 147 -26.05 4.37 -1.49
N VAL A 148 -24.97 4.74 -0.78
CA VAL A 148 -25.12 5.44 0.52
C VAL A 148 -24.37 6.77 0.63
N ARG A 149 -23.27 7.02 -0.09
CA ARG A 149 -22.41 8.20 0.22
C ARG A 149 -21.73 8.90 -0.98
N LEU A 150 -22.26 8.77 -2.19
CA LEU A 150 -21.63 9.33 -3.40
C LEU A 150 -22.06 10.71 -3.94
N PRO A 151 -22.96 11.53 -3.36
CA PRO A 151 -23.15 12.87 -3.91
C PRO A 151 -22.00 13.86 -3.61
N GLU A 152 -21.14 13.58 -2.62
CA GLU A 152 -20.20 14.60 -2.08
C GLU A 152 -18.71 14.31 -2.30
N LEU A 153 -18.34 13.19 -2.92
CA LEU A 153 -16.94 12.79 -3.13
C LEU A 153 -16.35 13.25 -4.49
N GLU A 154 -17.12 13.97 -5.31
CA GLU A 154 -16.65 14.56 -6.58
C GLU A 154 -15.72 15.77 -6.38
N MET A 155 -15.51 16.25 -5.15
CA MET A 155 -14.55 17.30 -4.88
C MET A 155 -13.40 16.80 -4.01
N SER A 156 -12.20 16.91 -4.58
CA SER A 156 -10.90 16.88 -3.92
C SER A 156 -10.27 15.53 -3.57
N PHE A 157 -9.94 14.69 -4.55
CA PHE A 157 -8.66 13.96 -4.51
C PHE A 157 -8.11 13.78 -5.92
N SER A 158 -7.32 14.76 -6.38
CA SER A 158 -6.45 14.57 -7.54
C SER A 158 -5.53 13.38 -7.28
N CYS A 159 -5.44 12.48 -8.26
CA CYS A 159 -4.55 11.32 -8.27
C CYS A 159 -3.09 11.71 -8.02
N VAL A 160 -2.67 11.79 -6.76
CA VAL A 160 -1.26 11.81 -6.40
C VAL A 160 -0.79 10.35 -6.35
N PRO A 161 0.32 9.99 -7.03
CA PRO A 161 0.83 8.62 -7.01
C PRO A 161 1.04 8.14 -5.58
N PHE A 162 0.45 6.98 -5.28
CA PHE A 162 0.28 6.30 -3.98
C PHE A 162 1.53 6.07 -3.14
N VAL A 163 2.70 6.50 -3.59
CA VAL A 163 3.95 6.42 -2.82
C VAL A 163 4.14 7.66 -1.93
N LEU A 164 3.43 8.77 -2.19
CA LEU A 164 3.70 10.03 -1.49
C LEU A 164 2.86 10.25 -0.21
N PHE A 165 1.71 9.58 -0.05
CA PHE A 165 0.75 9.90 1.02
C PHE A 165 0.66 8.89 2.16
N ALA A 166 1.53 7.88 2.22
CA ALA A 166 1.61 7.01 3.41
C ALA A 166 2.34 7.67 4.60
N ILE A 167 2.92 8.87 4.44
CA ILE A 167 3.80 9.49 5.45
C ILE A 167 3.57 11.00 5.61
N LEU A 168 2.34 11.49 5.52
CA LEU A 168 1.97 12.80 6.12
C LEU A 168 0.66 12.69 6.88
#